data_AF-A0A2E2AXJ7-F1
#
_entry.id   AF-A0A2E2AXJ7-F1
#
_cell.length_a   1.000
_cell.length_b   1.000
_cell.length_c   1.000
_cell.angle_alpha   90.00
_cell.angle_beta   90.00
_cell.angle_gamma   90.00
#
_symmetry.space_group_name_H-M   'P 1'
#
loop_
_entity.id
_entity.type
_entity.pdbx_description
1 polymer ?
#
loop_
_entity_poly.entity_id
_entity_poly.type
_entity_poly.pdbx_seq_one_letter_code
_entity_poly.pdbx_strand_id
1 'polypeptide(L)' 'MKCPTCGEKVSEDVKTFPFCNKQCQLVDLNKWFKGDYKISRPIEQADLDEV' A
#
# COMPACT_ATOMS: atom_id res chain seq x y z
N MET A 1 -6.80 -12.84 -5.39
CA MET A 1 -6.08 -12.04 -4.36
C MET A 1 -7.10 -11.25 -3.50
N LYS A 2 -6.72 -10.65 -2.36
CA LYS A 2 -7.61 -9.76 -1.59
C LYS A 2 -7.26 -8.29 -1.86
N CYS A 3 -8.28 -7.44 -2.03
CA CYS A 3 -8.13 -5.99 -2.19
C CYS A 3 -7.42 -5.43 -0.94
N PRO A 4 -6.29 -4.71 -1.09
CA PRO A 4 -5.55 -4.19 0.06
C PRO A 4 -6.31 -3.09 0.81
N THR A 5 -7.29 -2.44 0.17
CA THR A 5 -8.06 -1.35 0.78
C THR A 5 -9.24 -1.85 1.61
N CYS A 6 -9.99 -2.86 1.13
CA CYS A 6 -11.24 -3.32 1.75
C CYS A 6 -11.31 -4.82 2.06
N GLY A 7 -10.34 -5.63 1.60
CA GLY A 7 -10.25 -7.07 1.87
C GLY A 7 -11.09 -7.98 0.97
N GLU A 8 -11.89 -7.44 0.05
CA GLU A 8 -12.73 -8.20 -0.88
C GLU A 8 -11.90 -9.05 -1.86
N LYS A 9 -12.45 -10.16 -2.36
CA LYS A 9 -11.76 -10.99 -3.36
C LYS A 9 -11.69 -10.26 -4.71
N VAL A 10 -10.51 -10.24 -5.31
CA VAL A 10 -10.24 -9.60 -6.60
C VAL A 10 -9.70 -10.64 -7.58
N SER A 11 -10.30 -10.67 -8.77
CA SER A 11 -9.83 -11.45 -9.92
C SER A 11 -8.68 -10.73 -10.61
N GLU A 12 -7.70 -11.45 -11.16
CA GLU A 12 -6.47 -10.85 -11.70
C GLU A 12 -6.66 -10.13 -13.04
N ASP A 13 -7.75 -10.42 -13.75
CA ASP A 13 -8.08 -9.84 -15.07
C ASP A 13 -8.76 -8.46 -15.01
N VAL A 14 -9.17 -8.00 -13.82
CA VAL A 14 -9.83 -6.70 -13.69
C VAL A 14 -8.82 -5.56 -13.86
N LYS A 15 -9.20 -4.50 -14.58
CA LYS A 15 -8.34 -3.34 -14.85
C LYS A 15 -7.83 -2.62 -13.60
N THR A 16 -8.55 -2.75 -12.49
CA THR A 16 -8.20 -2.12 -11.21
C THR A 16 -7.36 -3.03 -10.32
N PHE A 17 -6.99 -4.23 -10.77
CA PHE A 17 -6.15 -5.14 -9.99
C PHE A 17 -4.89 -4.43 -9.47
N PRO A 18 -4.55 -4.53 -8.17
CA PRO A 18 -5.05 -5.47 -7.16
C PRO A 18 -6.30 -5.03 -6.38
N PHE A 19 -6.96 -3.94 -6.78
CA PHE A 19 -8.14 -3.37 -6.11
C PHE A 19 -9.45 -3.86 -6.74
N CYS A 20 -10.52 -3.97 -5.92
CA CYS A 20 -11.83 -4.37 -6.43
C CYS A 20 -12.53 -3.28 -7.27
N ASN A 21 -12.15 -2.00 -7.12
CA ASN A 21 -12.67 -0.89 -7.90
C ASN A 21 -11.77 0.36 -7.82
N LYS A 22 -12.10 1.39 -8.62
CA LYS A 22 -11.39 2.67 -8.68
C LYS A 22 -11.42 3.46 -7.36
N GLN A 23 -12.51 3.36 -6.59
CA GLN A 23 -12.61 4.04 -5.30
C GLN A 23 -11.58 3.48 -4.31
N CYS A 24 -11.39 2.17 -4.26
CA CYS A 24 -10.40 1.53 -3.40
C CYS A 24 -8.96 1.94 -3.76
N GLN A 25 -8.67 2.10 -5.05
CA GLN A 25 -7.38 2.61 -5.53
C GLN A 25 -7.12 4.06 -5.07
N LEU A 26 -8.12 4.94 -5.17
CA LEU A 26 -7.98 6.33 -4.75
C LEU A 26 -7.85 6.48 -3.23
N VAL A 27 -8.58 5.66 -2.45
CA VAL A 27 -8.45 5.64 -0.99
C VAL A 27 -7.04 5.19 -0.58
N ASP A 28 -6.48 4.19 -1.25
CA ASP A 28 -5.11 3.74 -1.01
C ASP A 28 -4.10 4.85 -1.31
N LEU A 29 -4.23 5.51 -2.47
CA LEU A 29 -3.40 6.65 -2.83
C LEU A 29 -3.49 7.79 -1.79
N ASN A 30 -4.67 8.06 -1.25
CA ASN A 30 -4.82 9.04 -0.19
C ASN A 30 -4.11 8.62 1.11
N LYS A 31 -4.09 7.33 1.46
CA LYS A 31 -3.30 6.83 2.61
C LYS A 31 -1.80 7.06 2.41
N TRP A 32 -1.31 6.89 1.18
CA TRP A 32 0.06 7.26 0.81
C TRP A 32 0.34 8.74 1.04
N PHE A 33 -0.52 9.63 0.53
CA PHE A 33 -0.35 11.08 0.71
C PHE A 33 -0.47 11.53 2.17
N LYS A 34 -1.23 10.81 2.99
CA LYS A 34 -1.32 11.07 4.43
C LYS A 34 -0.12 10.56 5.23
N GLY A 35 0.75 9.76 4.62
CA GLY A 35 1.86 9.10 5.32
C GLY A 35 1.40 7.98 6.25
N ASP A 36 0.22 7.40 6.01
CA ASP A 36 -0.30 6.29 6.81
C ASP A 36 0.56 5.03 6.63
N TYR A 37 1.15 4.87 5.44
CA TYR A 37 2.14 3.83 5.15
C TYR A 37 3.53 4.26 5.63
N LYS A 38 3.89 3.80 6.83
CA LYS A 38 5.19 4.05 7.45
C LYS A 38 5.80 2.74 7.93
N ILE A 39 7.10 2.60 7.71
CA ILE A 39 7.90 1.54 8.33
C ILE A 39 8.60 2.18 9.53
N SER A 40 8.10 1.89 10.73
CA SER A 40 8.73 2.35 11.97
C SER A 40 9.57 1.23 12.55
N ARG A 41 10.89 1.41 12.54
CA ARG A 41 11.81 0.64 13.38
C ARG A 41 12.84 1.61 13.98
N PRO A 42 13.49 1.25 15.11
CA PRO A 42 14.63 1.99 15.60
C PRO A 42 15.67 2.17 14.48
N ILE A 43 16.32 3.34 14.48
CA ILE A 43 17.48 3.59 13.62
C ILE A 43 18.64 2.76 14.16
N GLU A 44 19.25 1.96 13.31
CA GLU A 44 20.44 1.16 13.61
C GLU A 44 21.66 1.80 12.95
N GLN A 45 22.86 1.45 13.42
CA GLN A 45 24.11 1.98 12.85
C GLN A 45 24.19 1.76 11.33
N ALA A 46 23.74 0.59 10.87
CA ALA A 46 23.71 0.24 9.44
C ALA A 46 22.85 1.16 8.57
N ASP A 47 21.93 1.95 9.16
CA ASP A 47 21.14 2.95 8.42
C ASP A 47 21.89 4.25 8.16
N LEU A 48 22.93 4.50 8.96
CA LEU A 48 23.74 5.73 8.93
C LEU A 48 25.04 5.55 8.16
N ASP A 49 25.44 4.31 7.92
CA ASP A 49 26.61 3.98 7.13
C ASP A 49 26.30 4.27 5.65
N GLU A 50 27.01 5.23 5.04
CA GLU A 50 26.87 5.52 3.60
C GLU A 50 27.32 4.30 2.79
N VAL A 51 26.42 3.78 1.95
CA VAL A 51 26.66 2.63 1.05
C VAL A 51 27.47 3.05 -0.17
#